data_AF-A0AAD6W4J6-F1
#
_entry.id   AF-A0AAD6W4J6-F1
#
_cell.length_a   1.000
_cell.length_b   1.000
_cell.length_c   1.000
_cell.angle_alpha   90.00
_cell.angle_beta   90.00
_cell.angle_gamma   90.00
#
_symmetry.space_group_name_H-M   'P 1'
#
loop_
_entity.id
_entity.type
_entity.pdbx_description
1 polymer ?
#
loop_
_entity_poly.entity_id
_entity_poly.type
_entity_poly.pdbx_seq_one_letter_code
_entity_poly.pdbx_strand_id
1 'polypeptide(L)'
;MVETIKTGNRGYKAEISVVTYCRSRKEADDRTKFRILLSFGQHGRELITTELAFRILSILSEEQFLPDVDAASLNNILDKLVIKVVPMENVNGRKLVEGGDLCERRNGRGVDLNRNWSVDWGKKEKDYDPYEENPGTGPFSEPETQIMRKLALTFDPHIWVNVHSGMEALFMPYDHRNTTPDGAPSEQMRSLLSKLNNVHCHKRCMIGSGGGSVGYLAHGTATDFMYEVVKVPMAFTFEIYGDTAASSQDCFKMFNPVDFTTFHRVLNDWSSSFFTIFKLGPNQLDGNSSKEMASSLDKFVSIDEYLDGYLVERRNRYGKKMEVLDVGMQEIRTYFRLFLLSSVLLLFMFCSRIARSKSSRPIVSALPV
;
A
#
# COMPACT_ATOMS: atom_id res chain seq x y z
N MET A 1 1.84 18.81 -14.59
CA MET A 1 1.33 17.95 -15.68
C MET A 1 0.34 16.97 -15.07
N VAL A 2 -0.81 16.73 -15.71
CA VAL A 2 -1.79 15.74 -15.24
C VAL A 2 -1.89 14.64 -16.28
N GLU A 3 -1.79 13.39 -15.83
CA GLU A 3 -2.00 12.19 -16.64
C GLU A 3 -3.11 11.33 -16.01
N THR A 4 -3.97 10.71 -16.82
CA THR A 4 -4.98 9.76 -16.33
C THR A 4 -4.66 8.39 -16.88
N ILE A 5 -4.37 7.45 -15.99
CA ILE A 5 -4.07 6.06 -16.32
C ILE A 5 -5.37 5.26 -16.16
N LYS A 6 -5.75 4.51 -17.20
CA LYS A 6 -6.95 3.69 -17.21
C LYS A 6 -6.59 2.24 -17.43
N THR A 7 -7.23 1.34 -16.70
CA THR A 7 -7.15 -0.11 -16.92
C THR A 7 -8.46 -0.75 -16.49
N GLY A 8 -8.64 -2.03 -16.79
CA GLY A 8 -9.82 -2.76 -16.40
C GLY A 8 -9.61 -4.25 -16.53
N ASN A 9 -10.37 -5.00 -15.74
CA ASN A 9 -10.41 -6.45 -15.83
C ASN A 9 -11.81 -6.96 -15.44
N ARG A 10 -12.24 -8.06 -16.04
CA ARG A 10 -13.52 -8.74 -15.73
C ARG A 10 -14.74 -7.79 -15.68
N GLY A 11 -14.83 -6.86 -16.63
CA GLY A 11 -15.94 -5.91 -16.73
C GLY A 11 -15.87 -4.71 -15.78
N TYR A 12 -14.86 -4.65 -14.91
CA TYR A 12 -14.59 -3.52 -14.02
C TYR A 12 -13.50 -2.63 -14.62
N LYS A 13 -13.67 -1.30 -14.51
CA LYS A 13 -12.72 -0.31 -15.01
C LYS A 13 -12.27 0.59 -13.87
N ALA A 14 -10.98 0.86 -13.81
CA ALA A 14 -10.39 1.83 -12.90
C ALA A 14 -9.73 2.96 -13.69
N GLU A 15 -9.76 4.16 -13.13
CA GLU A 15 -8.99 5.29 -13.61
C GLU A 15 -8.33 5.99 -12.44
N ILE A 16 -7.05 6.33 -12.59
CA ILE A 16 -6.27 7.05 -11.59
C ILE A 16 -5.60 8.24 -12.27
N SER A 17 -5.84 9.43 -11.74
CA SER A 17 -5.14 10.65 -12.15
C SER A 17 -3.85 10.79 -11.35
N VAL A 18 -2.77 11.13 -12.04
CA VAL A 18 -1.46 11.40 -11.45
C VAL A 18 -1.05 12.82 -11.84
N VAL A 19 -0.79 13.64 -10.83
CA VAL A 19 -0.32 15.01 -11.00
C VAL A 19 1.19 15.02 -10.77
N THR A 20 1.96 15.35 -11.80
CA THR A 20 3.41 15.55 -11.68
C THR A 20 3.71 17.03 -11.54
N TYR A 21 4.30 17.40 -10.40
CA TYR A 21 4.86 18.70 -10.10
C TYR A 21 6.38 18.68 -10.24
N CYS A 22 6.90 19.60 -11.06
CA CYS A 22 8.33 19.83 -11.25
C CYS A 22 8.50 21.31 -11.68
N ARG A 23 9.11 22.13 -10.83
CA ARG A 23 9.26 23.58 -11.05
C ARG A 23 10.21 23.89 -12.21
N SER A 24 11.44 23.38 -12.13
CA SER A 24 12.45 23.54 -13.18
C SER A 24 12.39 22.36 -14.15
N ARG A 25 11.55 22.46 -15.18
CA ARG A 25 11.43 21.47 -16.26
C ARG A 25 12.44 21.74 -17.39
N LYS A 26 13.68 22.13 -17.04
CA LYS A 26 14.79 22.04 -18.00
C LYS A 26 14.92 20.56 -18.37
N GLU A 27 15.35 20.25 -19.59
CA GLU A 27 15.46 18.91 -20.20
C GLU A 27 16.37 17.90 -19.44
N ALA A 28 16.68 18.15 -18.17
CA ALA A 28 17.31 17.18 -17.28
C ALA A 28 16.33 16.04 -16.99
N ASP A 29 16.84 14.82 -17.07
CA ASP A 29 16.15 13.59 -16.69
C ASP A 29 15.60 13.70 -15.25
N ASP A 30 14.29 13.46 -15.07
CA ASP A 30 13.62 13.43 -13.76
C ASP A 30 14.35 12.49 -12.77
N ARG A 31 15.13 11.52 -13.27
CA ARG A 31 15.98 10.64 -12.47
C ARG A 31 17.07 11.35 -11.67
N THR A 32 17.50 12.54 -12.08
CA THR A 32 18.53 13.32 -11.38
C THR A 32 17.98 14.07 -10.17
N LYS A 33 16.66 14.20 -10.06
CA LYS A 33 15.98 14.90 -8.97
C LYS A 33 15.55 13.94 -7.87
N PHE A 34 15.33 14.50 -6.69
CA PHE A 34 14.75 13.76 -5.58
C PHE A 34 13.25 13.53 -5.83
N ARG A 35 12.83 12.27 -5.79
CA ARG A 35 11.50 11.82 -6.24
C ARG A 35 10.61 11.47 -5.06
N ILE A 36 9.44 12.08 -5.00
CA ILE A 36 8.45 11.86 -3.95
C ILE A 36 7.12 11.44 -4.59
N LEU A 37 6.56 10.33 -4.16
CA LEU A 37 5.25 9.85 -4.58
C LEU A 37 4.28 9.93 -3.40
N LEU A 38 3.21 10.69 -3.54
CA LEU A 38 2.15 10.81 -2.54
C LEU A 38 0.87 10.18 -3.09
N SER A 39 0.20 9.34 -2.31
CA SER A 39 -1.05 8.72 -2.73
C SER A 39 -2.14 8.81 -1.65
N PHE A 40 -3.36 9.06 -2.11
CA PHE A 40 -4.50 9.44 -1.28
C PHE A 40 -5.78 8.74 -1.77
N GLY A 41 -6.77 8.63 -0.90
CA GLY A 41 -8.08 8.10 -1.26
C GLY A 41 -8.03 6.63 -1.70
N GLN A 42 -7.18 5.81 -1.08
CA GLN A 42 -7.16 4.38 -1.31
C GLN A 42 -8.42 3.69 -0.77
N HIS A 43 -8.92 4.17 0.38
CA HIS A 43 -10.24 3.77 0.88
C HIS A 43 -11.31 4.80 0.55
N GLY A 44 -12.48 4.32 0.11
CA GLY A 44 -13.58 5.16 -0.34
C GLY A 44 -14.05 6.15 0.71
N ARG A 45 -14.21 5.73 1.97
CA ARG A 45 -14.82 6.55 3.05
C ARG A 45 -13.91 7.63 3.65
N GLU A 46 -12.65 7.68 3.27
CA GLU A 46 -11.64 8.58 3.84
C GLU A 46 -11.56 9.88 3.01
N LEU A 47 -12.62 10.70 3.01
CA LEU A 47 -12.74 11.94 2.22
C LEU A 47 -11.62 12.94 2.51
N ILE A 48 -11.29 13.12 3.79
CA ILE A 48 -10.31 14.12 4.24
C ILE A 48 -8.92 13.94 3.59
N THR A 49 -8.56 12.72 3.18
CA THR A 49 -7.30 12.42 2.50
C THR A 49 -7.23 13.07 1.11
N THR A 50 -8.33 13.01 0.34
CA THR A 50 -8.44 13.63 -0.98
C THR A 50 -8.44 15.15 -0.88
N GLU A 51 -9.11 15.71 0.13
CA GLU A 51 -9.09 17.16 0.42
C GLU A 51 -7.67 17.65 0.73
N LEU A 52 -6.88 16.86 1.49
CA LEU A 52 -5.48 17.16 1.73
C LEU A 52 -4.63 17.11 0.46
N ALA A 53 -4.88 16.15 -0.42
CA ALA A 53 -4.18 16.08 -1.71
C ALA A 53 -4.40 17.35 -2.53
N PHE A 54 -5.65 17.83 -2.63
CA PHE A 54 -5.98 19.07 -3.31
C PHE A 54 -5.36 20.29 -2.62
N ARG A 55 -5.37 20.36 -1.28
CA ARG A 55 -4.69 21.42 -0.53
C ARG A 55 -3.20 21.49 -0.86
N ILE A 56 -2.49 20.35 -0.90
CA ILE A 56 -1.07 20.29 -1.28
C ILE A 56 -0.87 20.78 -2.72
N LEU A 57 -1.71 20.33 -3.65
CA LEU A 57 -1.63 20.73 -5.06
C LEU A 57 -1.88 22.23 -5.26
N SER A 58 -2.86 22.82 -4.56
CA SER A 58 -3.10 24.27 -4.60
C SER A 58 -1.93 25.07 -4.02
N ILE A 59 -1.25 24.58 -2.97
CA ILE A 59 -0.04 25.23 -2.45
C ILE A 59 1.11 25.13 -3.45
N LEU A 60 1.33 23.94 -4.03
CA LEU A 60 2.37 23.73 -5.05
C LEU A 60 2.13 24.59 -6.31
N SER A 61 0.87 24.85 -6.64
CA SER A 61 0.46 25.67 -7.78
C SER A 61 0.37 27.17 -7.47
N GLU A 62 0.81 27.60 -6.28
CA GLU A 62 0.82 29.00 -5.83
C GLU A 62 -0.59 29.63 -5.71
N GLU A 63 -1.66 28.82 -5.68
CA GLU A 63 -3.04 29.28 -5.44
C GLU A 63 -3.30 29.53 -3.95
N GLN A 64 -2.57 28.83 -3.09
CA GLN A 64 -2.65 28.92 -1.63
C GLN A 64 -1.25 28.94 -1.03
N PHE A 65 -1.13 29.45 0.19
CA PHE A 65 0.17 29.64 0.84
C PHE A 65 0.18 28.98 2.22
N LEU A 66 1.33 28.44 2.59
CA LEU A 66 1.59 28.02 3.96
C LEU A 66 1.94 29.24 4.81
N PRO A 67 1.40 29.34 6.04
CA PRO A 67 1.84 30.36 6.97
C PRO A 67 3.32 30.15 7.33
N ASP A 68 4.05 31.24 7.53
CA ASP A 68 5.43 31.25 8.04
C ASP A 68 6.47 30.49 7.20
N VAL A 69 6.21 30.28 5.90
CA VAL A 69 7.17 29.69 4.95
C VAL A 69 7.69 30.77 4.00
N ASP A 70 8.99 31.03 4.03
CA ASP A 70 9.67 31.91 3.07
C ASP A 70 9.59 31.31 1.65
N ALA A 71 9.03 32.08 0.72
CA ALA A 71 8.81 31.64 -0.67
C ALA A 71 10.12 31.33 -1.40
N ALA A 72 11.20 32.06 -1.13
CA ALA A 72 12.49 31.82 -1.78
C ALA A 72 13.12 30.50 -1.32
N SER A 73 13.08 30.23 -0.01
CA SER A 73 13.50 28.97 0.60
C SER A 73 12.68 27.79 0.06
N LEU A 74 11.36 27.95 -0.03
CA LEU A 74 10.47 26.94 -0.59
C LEU A 74 10.81 26.65 -2.06
N ASN A 75 11.00 27.68 -2.87
CA ASN A 75 11.33 27.51 -4.29
C ASN A 75 12.66 26.78 -4.50
N ASN A 76 13.69 27.09 -3.71
CA ASN A 76 14.99 26.40 -3.76
C ASN A 76 14.87 24.91 -3.41
N ILE A 77 13.98 24.57 -2.46
CA ILE A 77 13.67 23.17 -2.14
C ILE A 77 12.97 22.52 -3.34
N LEU A 78 11.88 23.12 -3.83
CA LEU A 78 11.04 22.57 -4.89
C LEU A 78 11.77 22.40 -6.23
N ASP A 79 12.79 23.21 -6.53
CA ASP A 79 13.60 23.08 -7.75
C ASP A 79 14.32 21.73 -7.86
N LYS A 80 14.63 21.12 -6.70
CA LYS A 80 15.36 19.85 -6.57
C LYS A 80 14.45 18.62 -6.56
N LEU A 81 13.13 18.84 -6.55
CA LEU A 81 12.14 17.77 -6.40
C LEU A 81 11.38 17.48 -7.69
N VAL A 82 10.99 16.22 -7.84
CA VAL A 82 9.85 15.81 -8.67
C VAL A 82 8.84 15.15 -7.74
N ILE A 83 7.64 15.70 -7.70
CA ILE A 83 6.58 15.21 -6.83
C ILE A 83 5.46 14.68 -7.70
N LYS A 84 5.13 13.40 -7.55
CA LYS A 84 3.92 12.81 -8.12
C LYS A 84 2.86 12.69 -7.04
N VAL A 85 1.67 13.20 -7.31
CA VAL A 85 0.52 13.15 -6.41
C VAL A 85 -0.58 12.35 -7.08
N VAL A 86 -1.06 11.32 -6.41
CA VAL A 86 -2.26 10.56 -6.76
C VAL A 86 -3.37 11.00 -5.80
N PRO A 87 -4.20 12.00 -6.15
CA PRO A 87 -5.16 12.58 -5.21
C PRO A 87 -6.32 11.63 -4.87
N MET A 88 -6.57 10.62 -5.71
CA MET A 88 -7.63 9.65 -5.53
C MET A 88 -7.27 8.34 -6.24
N GLU A 89 -6.91 7.31 -5.48
CA GLU A 89 -6.66 5.97 -6.01
C GLU A 89 -7.98 5.25 -6.36
N ASN A 90 -9.00 5.39 -5.52
CA ASN A 90 -10.21 4.57 -5.54
C ASN A 90 -11.48 5.33 -5.97
N VAL A 91 -11.49 5.81 -7.22
CA VAL A 91 -12.63 6.59 -7.75
C VAL A 91 -13.96 5.82 -7.66
N ASN A 92 -13.95 4.50 -7.85
CA ASN A 92 -15.16 3.69 -7.83
C ASN A 92 -15.75 3.55 -6.42
N GLY A 93 -14.92 3.30 -5.41
CA GLY A 93 -15.35 3.29 -4.01
C GLY A 93 -15.88 4.65 -3.56
N ARG A 94 -15.18 5.74 -3.93
CA ARG A 94 -15.62 7.12 -3.64
C ARG A 94 -17.00 7.42 -4.19
N LYS A 95 -17.32 6.99 -5.41
CA LYS A 95 -18.66 7.19 -6.01
C LYS A 95 -19.77 6.56 -5.18
N LEU A 96 -19.54 5.42 -4.54
CA LEU A 96 -20.54 4.81 -3.64
C LEU A 96 -20.70 5.62 -2.36
N VAL A 97 -19.60 6.10 -1.79
CA VAL A 97 -19.61 6.96 -0.60
C VAL A 97 -20.35 8.26 -0.87
N GLU A 98 -20.05 8.94 -1.98
CA GLU A 98 -20.76 10.15 -2.41
C GLU A 98 -22.23 9.86 -2.80
N GLY A 99 -22.55 8.62 -3.16
CA GLY A 99 -23.90 8.12 -3.38
C GLY A 99 -24.68 7.76 -2.11
N GLY A 100 -24.06 7.85 -0.93
CA GLY A 100 -24.69 7.64 0.37
C GLY A 100 -24.21 6.41 1.15
N ASP A 101 -23.37 5.54 0.57
CA ASP A 101 -22.75 4.43 1.29
C ASP A 101 -21.53 4.91 2.08
N LEU A 102 -21.76 5.67 3.15
CA LEU A 102 -20.72 6.38 3.90
C LEU A 102 -19.68 5.45 4.57
N CYS A 103 -19.98 4.15 4.64
CA CYS A 103 -19.08 3.15 5.22
C CYS A 103 -18.25 2.40 4.17
N GLU A 104 -18.49 2.58 2.86
CA GLU A 104 -17.74 1.86 1.83
C GLU A 104 -16.24 2.21 1.87
N ARG A 105 -15.45 1.23 2.30
CA ARG A 105 -13.98 1.29 2.31
C ARG A 105 -13.38 0.86 0.98
N ARG A 106 -13.97 -0.14 0.35
CA ARG A 106 -13.37 -0.92 -0.74
C ARG A 106 -13.55 -0.24 -2.08
N ASN A 107 -13.18 -0.94 -3.15
CA ASN A 107 -13.18 -0.38 -4.50
C ASN A 107 -14.53 -0.36 -5.22
N GLY A 108 -15.65 -0.53 -4.50
CA GLY A 108 -16.98 -0.61 -5.10
C GLY A 108 -17.28 -1.90 -5.87
N ARG A 109 -16.34 -2.86 -5.93
CA ARG A 109 -16.62 -4.26 -6.24
C ARG A 109 -16.24 -5.23 -5.11
N GLY A 110 -16.02 -4.68 -3.91
CA GLY A 110 -15.84 -5.45 -2.69
C GLY A 110 -14.42 -5.94 -2.45
N VAL A 111 -13.37 -5.34 -3.03
CA VAL A 111 -11.96 -5.64 -2.70
C VAL A 111 -11.32 -4.46 -1.96
N ASP A 112 -10.65 -4.75 -0.84
CA ASP A 112 -9.79 -3.78 -0.15
C ASP A 112 -8.48 -3.63 -0.92
N LEU A 113 -8.26 -2.43 -1.45
CA LEU A 113 -7.04 -2.11 -2.20
C LEU A 113 -5.79 -2.21 -1.32
N ASN A 114 -5.89 -1.98 -0.01
CA ASN A 114 -4.79 -2.13 0.94
C ASN A 114 -4.67 -3.55 1.54
N ARG A 115 -5.29 -4.54 0.88
CA ARG A 115 -5.07 -5.99 1.10
C ARG A 115 -4.70 -6.72 -0.19
N ASN A 116 -4.60 -6.00 -1.32
CA ASN A 116 -4.44 -6.56 -2.66
C ASN A 116 -2.99 -6.54 -3.18
N TRP A 117 -2.00 -6.43 -2.31
CA TRP A 117 -0.57 -6.39 -2.67
C TRP A 117 0.14 -7.72 -2.36
N SER A 118 1.32 -7.98 -2.94
CA SER A 118 1.91 -9.32 -2.94
C SER A 118 2.61 -9.78 -1.66
N VAL A 119 2.88 -8.90 -0.69
CA VAL A 119 3.62 -9.26 0.53
C VAL A 119 2.68 -9.91 1.56
N ASP A 120 2.97 -11.15 1.96
CA ASP A 120 2.14 -11.99 2.85
C ASP A 120 0.65 -12.09 2.43
N TRP A 121 0.38 -11.97 1.12
CA TRP A 121 -0.97 -11.83 0.58
C TRP A 121 -1.91 -12.98 0.95
N GLY A 122 -3.16 -12.64 1.28
CA GLY A 122 -4.25 -13.59 1.45
C GLY A 122 -4.27 -14.31 2.80
N LYS A 123 -3.29 -14.04 3.67
CA LYS A 123 -3.32 -14.46 5.07
C LYS A 123 -4.40 -13.70 5.84
N LYS A 124 -5.10 -14.43 6.72
CA LYS A 124 -6.23 -13.93 7.50
C LYS A 124 -5.92 -14.10 8.97
N GLU A 125 -5.91 -13.00 9.70
CA GLU A 125 -5.77 -13.02 11.16
C GLU A 125 -7.08 -13.45 11.83
N LYS A 126 -7.03 -13.65 13.15
CA LYS A 126 -8.21 -14.11 13.92
C LYS A 126 -9.36 -13.12 13.91
N ASP A 127 -9.03 -11.84 13.80
CA ASP A 127 -9.91 -10.68 13.75
C ASP A 127 -10.25 -10.25 12.31
N TYR A 128 -9.88 -11.05 11.30
CA TYR A 128 -10.15 -10.77 9.89
C TYR A 128 -11.64 -10.51 9.63
N ASP A 129 -11.95 -9.36 9.06
CA ASP A 129 -13.28 -9.01 8.58
C ASP A 129 -13.39 -9.22 7.06
N PRO A 130 -14.15 -10.21 6.56
CA PRO A 130 -14.33 -10.42 5.13
C PRO A 130 -15.03 -9.26 4.41
N TYR A 131 -15.80 -8.44 5.13
CA TYR A 131 -16.44 -7.28 4.55
C TYR A 131 -15.44 -6.14 4.34
N GLU A 132 -14.56 -5.88 5.31
CA GLU A 132 -13.62 -4.77 5.24
C GLU A 132 -12.30 -5.12 4.55
N GLU A 133 -11.82 -6.37 4.70
CA GLU A 133 -10.44 -6.76 4.41
C GLU A 133 -10.31 -7.76 3.26
N ASN A 134 -11.33 -7.91 2.42
CA ASN A 134 -11.27 -8.84 1.30
C ASN A 134 -10.05 -8.56 0.39
N PRO A 135 -9.07 -9.46 0.30
CA PRO A 135 -7.81 -9.21 -0.40
C PRO A 135 -7.89 -9.40 -1.92
N GLY A 136 -9.07 -9.76 -2.45
CA GLY A 136 -9.29 -10.04 -3.87
C GLY A 136 -8.99 -11.50 -4.24
N THR A 137 -8.89 -11.78 -5.55
CA THR A 137 -8.69 -13.16 -6.05
C THR A 137 -7.23 -13.59 -6.18
N GLY A 138 -6.32 -12.64 -6.00
CA GLY A 138 -4.88 -12.80 -6.09
C GLY A 138 -4.20 -11.45 -5.82
N PRO A 139 -2.89 -11.42 -5.56
CA PRO A 139 -2.17 -10.16 -5.48
C PRO A 139 -2.27 -9.42 -6.81
N PHE A 140 -2.50 -8.11 -6.73
CA PHE A 140 -2.74 -7.24 -7.88
C PHE A 140 -3.92 -7.69 -8.75
N SER A 141 -4.95 -8.30 -8.17
CA SER A 141 -6.18 -8.60 -8.92
C SER A 141 -6.96 -7.35 -9.31
N GLU A 142 -6.75 -6.23 -8.62
CA GLU A 142 -7.47 -4.97 -8.85
C GLU A 142 -6.72 -4.08 -9.84
N PRO A 143 -7.39 -3.46 -10.83
CA PRO A 143 -6.71 -2.57 -11.76
C PRO A 143 -6.07 -1.35 -11.08
N GLU A 144 -6.63 -0.84 -9.98
CA GLU A 144 -6.07 0.25 -9.18
C GLU A 144 -4.67 -0.10 -8.64
N THR A 145 -4.52 -1.26 -7.98
CA THR A 145 -3.23 -1.70 -7.43
C THR A 145 -2.22 -2.03 -8.54
N GLN A 146 -2.68 -2.49 -9.70
CA GLN A 146 -1.84 -2.66 -10.88
C GLN A 146 -1.27 -1.33 -11.39
N ILE A 147 -2.08 -0.27 -11.43
CA ILE A 147 -1.62 1.08 -11.79
C ILE A 147 -0.57 1.56 -10.79
N MET A 148 -0.88 1.51 -9.50
CA MET A 148 0.02 2.01 -8.45
C MET A 148 1.34 1.23 -8.40
N ARG A 149 1.30 -0.10 -8.59
CA ARG A 149 2.51 -0.91 -8.75
C ARG A 149 3.36 -0.44 -9.93
N LYS A 150 2.76 -0.25 -11.10
CA LYS A 150 3.48 0.22 -12.30
C LYS A 150 4.05 1.62 -12.07
N LEU A 151 3.28 2.51 -11.47
CA LEU A 151 3.70 3.87 -11.16
C LEU A 151 4.92 3.88 -10.24
N ALA A 152 4.88 3.12 -9.13
CA ALA A 152 5.99 3.06 -8.19
C ALA A 152 7.26 2.46 -8.81
N LEU A 153 7.15 1.36 -9.55
CA LEU A 153 8.31 0.72 -10.21
C LEU A 153 8.93 1.58 -11.31
N THR A 154 8.13 2.39 -12.02
CA THR A 154 8.62 3.24 -13.11
C THR A 154 9.14 4.59 -12.62
N PHE A 155 8.51 5.14 -11.58
CA PHE A 155 8.91 6.41 -10.99
C PHE A 155 10.07 6.28 -10.02
N ASP A 156 10.25 5.11 -9.40
CA ASP A 156 11.36 4.81 -8.47
C ASP A 156 11.52 5.88 -7.37
N PRO A 157 10.50 6.06 -6.51
CA PRO A 157 10.49 7.15 -5.54
C PRO A 157 11.50 6.93 -4.41
N HIS A 158 12.08 8.03 -3.92
CA HIS A 158 12.91 8.02 -2.71
C HIS A 158 12.04 8.04 -1.44
N ILE A 159 10.89 8.71 -1.53
CA ILE A 159 9.85 8.76 -0.49
C ILE A 159 8.52 8.38 -1.11
N TRP A 160 7.81 7.49 -0.45
CA TRP A 160 6.41 7.24 -0.72
C TRP A 160 5.58 7.36 0.57
N VAL A 161 4.43 8.03 0.46
CA VAL A 161 3.47 8.18 1.57
C VAL A 161 2.08 7.82 1.07
N ASN A 162 1.44 6.84 1.71
CA ASN A 162 0.03 6.52 1.58
C ASN A 162 -0.75 7.18 2.71
N VAL A 163 -1.80 7.91 2.37
CA VAL A 163 -2.52 8.75 3.32
C VAL A 163 -3.92 8.22 3.55
N HIS A 164 -4.21 7.98 4.82
CA HIS A 164 -5.43 7.38 5.35
C HIS A 164 -6.04 8.22 6.47
N SER A 165 -7.24 7.83 6.89
CA SER A 165 -7.86 8.31 8.12
C SER A 165 -8.54 7.16 8.87
N GLY A 166 -8.96 7.43 10.10
CA GLY A 166 -9.49 6.48 11.09
C GLY A 166 -8.77 6.58 12.44
N MET A 167 -7.58 7.18 12.45
CA MET A 167 -6.81 7.52 13.65
C MET A 167 -5.79 8.63 13.36
N GLU A 168 -4.95 8.98 14.35
CA GLU A 168 -3.79 9.88 14.15
C GLU A 168 -2.47 9.13 14.38
N ALA A 169 -1.75 8.84 13.31
CA ALA A 169 -0.51 8.07 13.37
C ALA A 169 0.41 8.28 12.16
N LEU A 170 1.68 7.99 12.39
CA LEU A 170 2.78 8.04 11.45
C LEU A 170 3.42 6.65 11.41
N PHE A 171 2.91 5.77 10.55
CA PHE A 171 3.44 4.42 10.44
C PHE A 171 4.56 4.33 9.42
N MET A 172 5.46 3.41 9.73
CA MET A 172 6.46 2.84 8.84
C MET A 172 6.23 1.32 8.78
N PRO A 173 6.90 0.58 7.89
CA PRO A 173 6.82 -0.88 7.88
C PRO A 173 7.15 -1.50 9.25
N TYR A 174 6.71 -2.73 9.53
CA TYR A 174 5.82 -3.53 8.69
C TYR A 174 4.35 -3.41 9.13
N ASP A 175 3.44 -3.65 8.20
CA ASP A 175 2.02 -3.81 8.51
C ASP A 175 1.68 -5.27 8.86
N HIS A 176 2.30 -6.25 8.16
CA HIS A 176 2.08 -7.68 8.39
C HIS A 176 2.88 -8.25 9.58
N ARG A 177 3.72 -7.44 10.23
CA ARG A 177 4.52 -7.84 11.41
C ARG A 177 4.39 -6.81 12.51
N ASN A 178 4.55 -7.25 13.75
CA ASN A 178 4.55 -6.39 14.93
C ASN A 178 5.93 -5.76 15.22
N THR A 179 6.81 -5.71 14.23
CA THR A 179 8.16 -5.16 14.34
C THR A 179 8.41 -4.12 13.26
N THR A 180 9.24 -3.13 13.58
CA THR A 180 9.83 -2.27 12.56
C THR A 180 11.03 -2.94 11.93
N PRO A 181 11.38 -2.62 10.67
CA PRO A 181 12.67 -2.99 10.10
C PRO A 181 13.84 -2.53 10.99
N ASP A 182 14.98 -3.20 10.85
CA ASP A 182 16.21 -2.85 11.56
C ASP A 182 17.17 -2.06 10.66
N GLY A 183 18.21 -1.48 11.27
CA GLY A 183 19.32 -0.84 10.57
C GLY A 183 19.10 0.62 10.17
N ALA A 184 20.12 1.19 9.54
CA ALA A 184 20.20 2.62 9.25
C ALA A 184 18.99 3.18 8.46
N PRO A 185 18.42 2.49 7.44
CA PRO A 185 17.23 2.99 6.75
C PRO A 185 16.01 3.15 7.68
N SER A 186 15.84 2.23 8.63
CA SER A 186 14.77 2.31 9.64
C SER A 186 14.98 3.47 10.62
N GLU A 187 16.23 3.70 11.04
CA GLU A 187 16.58 4.83 11.89
C GLU A 187 16.33 6.18 11.20
N GLN A 188 16.62 6.29 9.89
CA GLN A 188 16.34 7.47 9.09
C GLN A 188 14.83 7.74 9.00
N MET A 189 14.03 6.71 8.69
CA MET A 189 12.57 6.79 8.71
C MET A 189 12.07 7.28 10.08
N ARG A 190 12.49 6.63 11.18
CA ARG A 190 12.09 6.99 12.53
C ARG A 190 12.50 8.42 12.92
N SER A 191 13.68 8.86 12.50
CA SER A 191 14.18 10.24 12.72
C SER A 191 13.28 11.26 12.02
N LEU A 192 12.91 11.02 10.76
CA LEU A 192 11.98 11.87 10.03
C LEU A 192 10.61 11.91 10.73
N LEU A 193 10.03 10.75 11.05
CA LEU A 193 8.72 10.67 11.72
C LEU A 193 8.72 11.36 13.09
N SER A 194 9.79 11.23 13.86
CA SER A 194 9.92 11.89 15.17
C SER A 194 9.92 13.41 15.04
N LYS A 195 10.60 13.96 14.02
CA LYS A 195 10.58 15.40 13.73
C LYS A 195 9.19 15.87 13.33
N LEU A 196 8.52 15.14 12.44
CA LEU A 196 7.15 15.46 12.01
C LEU A 196 6.17 15.44 13.20
N ASN A 197 6.24 14.40 14.03
CA ASN A 197 5.38 14.27 15.20
C ASN A 197 5.58 15.41 16.20
N ASN A 198 6.83 15.83 16.42
CA ASN A 198 7.15 16.92 17.34
C ASN A 198 6.63 18.28 16.82
N VAL A 199 6.78 18.54 15.52
CA VAL A 199 6.45 19.84 14.92
C VAL A 199 4.96 19.97 14.59
N HIS A 200 4.35 18.95 13.98
CA HIS A 200 3.02 19.05 13.36
C HIS A 200 1.93 18.28 14.11
N CYS A 201 2.29 17.17 14.77
CA CYS A 201 1.32 16.42 15.58
C CYS A 201 1.35 16.79 17.07
N HIS A 202 2.27 17.64 17.51
CA HIS A 202 2.50 17.96 18.93
C HIS A 202 2.65 16.71 19.82
N LYS A 203 3.38 15.70 19.33
CA LYS A 203 3.61 14.39 20.00
C LYS A 203 2.34 13.55 20.19
N ARG A 204 1.23 13.90 19.55
CA ARG A 204 -0.03 13.14 19.62
C ARG A 204 -0.04 11.91 18.70
N CYS A 205 0.66 11.98 17.56
CA CYS A 205 0.68 10.88 16.60
C CYS A 205 1.49 9.70 17.14
N MET A 206 0.96 8.49 16.97
CA MET A 206 1.72 7.26 17.22
C MET A 206 2.80 7.09 16.14
N ILE A 207 3.99 6.57 16.50
CA ILE A 207 5.06 6.25 15.55
C ILE A 207 5.46 4.78 15.72
N GLY A 208 5.54 4.03 14.63
CA GLY A 208 6.06 2.66 14.64
C GLY A 208 5.63 1.84 13.44
N SER A 209 5.78 0.52 13.55
CA SER A 209 5.30 -0.43 12.55
C SER A 209 3.77 -0.39 12.52
N GLY A 210 3.13 -0.33 11.35
CA GLY A 210 1.66 -0.38 11.27
C GLY A 210 1.07 -1.56 12.05
N GLY A 211 1.64 -2.76 11.91
CA GLY A 211 1.15 -3.95 12.59
C GLY A 211 1.37 -3.95 14.11
N GLY A 212 2.51 -3.43 14.57
CA GLY A 212 2.85 -3.36 16.00
C GLY A 212 2.20 -2.20 16.74
N SER A 213 1.91 -1.10 16.05
CA SER A 213 1.39 0.13 16.63
C SER A 213 -0.14 0.11 16.74
N VAL A 214 -0.85 -0.40 15.74
CA VAL A 214 -2.33 -0.42 15.75
C VAL A 214 -2.89 -1.59 16.58
N GLY A 215 -2.10 -2.66 16.75
CA GLY A 215 -2.50 -3.82 17.54
C GLY A 215 -3.18 -4.94 16.76
N TYR A 216 -3.25 -4.84 15.43
CA TYR A 216 -3.59 -5.94 14.52
C TYR A 216 -2.62 -5.98 13.34
N LEU A 217 -2.51 -7.14 12.68
CA LEU A 217 -1.61 -7.32 11.53
C LEU A 217 -2.39 -7.21 10.23
N ALA A 218 -1.90 -6.39 9.31
CA ALA A 218 -2.50 -6.24 7.99
C ALA A 218 -1.61 -6.90 6.91
N HIS A 219 -2.22 -7.76 6.11
CA HIS A 219 -1.53 -8.56 5.09
C HIS A 219 -1.80 -8.04 3.69
N GLY A 220 -0.82 -8.14 2.79
CA GLY A 220 -0.99 -7.67 1.42
C GLY A 220 -1.18 -6.16 1.31
N THR A 221 -0.47 -5.37 2.12
CA THR A 221 -0.58 -3.90 2.14
C THR A 221 0.35 -3.22 1.14
N ALA A 222 -0.01 -1.99 0.78
CA ALA A 222 0.80 -1.14 -0.09
C ALA A 222 2.17 -0.84 0.52
N THR A 223 2.21 -0.51 1.81
CA THR A 223 3.44 -0.10 2.52
C THR A 223 4.47 -1.20 2.59
N ASP A 224 4.04 -2.42 2.90
CA ASP A 224 4.93 -3.56 2.91
C ASP A 224 5.47 -3.88 1.51
N PHE A 225 4.65 -3.74 0.46
CA PHE A 225 5.12 -3.91 -0.92
C PHE A 225 6.11 -2.82 -1.35
N MET A 226 5.83 -1.55 -1.04
CA MET A 226 6.70 -0.43 -1.37
C MET A 226 8.07 -0.58 -0.70
N TYR A 227 8.09 -1.07 0.54
CA TYR A 227 9.33 -1.30 1.26
C TYR A 227 10.06 -2.58 0.81
N GLU A 228 9.39 -3.74 0.78
CA GLU A 228 10.04 -5.04 0.54
C GLU A 228 10.35 -5.31 -0.92
N VAL A 229 9.49 -4.86 -1.84
CA VAL A 229 9.61 -5.23 -3.26
C VAL A 229 10.12 -4.07 -4.11
N VAL A 230 9.53 -2.88 -3.95
CA VAL A 230 9.97 -1.69 -4.71
C VAL A 230 11.28 -1.13 -4.14
N LYS A 231 11.60 -1.43 -2.88
CA LYS A 231 12.78 -0.92 -2.16
C LYS A 231 12.79 0.60 -2.05
N VAL A 232 11.62 1.21 -1.86
CA VAL A 232 11.51 2.64 -1.55
C VAL A 232 12.25 2.92 -0.24
N PRO A 233 13.28 3.80 -0.23
CA PRO A 233 14.10 4.05 0.96
C PRO A 233 13.28 4.48 2.18
N MET A 234 12.23 5.28 1.96
CA MET A 234 11.32 5.74 3.00
C MET A 234 9.87 5.57 2.55
N ALA A 235 9.22 4.49 3.00
CA ALA A 235 7.82 4.17 2.74
C ALA A 235 6.99 4.35 4.02
N PHE A 236 5.85 5.02 3.91
CA PHE A 236 5.03 5.38 5.08
C PHE A 236 3.53 5.21 4.84
N THR A 237 2.80 4.92 5.93
CA THR A 237 1.35 5.04 6.01
C THR A 237 1.03 6.14 7.02
N PHE A 238 0.36 7.22 6.61
CA PHE A 238 -0.04 8.30 7.51
C PHE A 238 -1.54 8.25 7.75
N GLU A 239 -1.93 8.27 9.02
CA GLU A 239 -3.31 8.37 9.48
C GLU A 239 -3.54 9.79 9.98
N ILE A 240 -4.35 10.58 9.27
CA ILE A 240 -4.36 12.04 9.43
C ILE A 240 -5.48 12.59 10.32
N TYR A 241 -6.46 11.76 10.62
CA TYR A 241 -7.63 12.12 11.39
C TYR A 241 -8.35 10.86 11.87
N GLY A 242 -8.87 10.86 13.08
CA GLY A 242 -9.85 9.87 13.52
C GLY A 242 -10.62 10.36 14.73
N ASP A 243 -11.94 10.18 14.72
CA ASP A 243 -12.78 10.46 15.89
C ASP A 243 -13.06 9.17 16.66
N THR A 244 -12.29 8.92 17.72
CA THR A 244 -12.46 7.74 18.58
C THR A 244 -13.73 7.77 19.42
N ALA A 245 -14.42 8.92 19.51
CA ALA A 245 -15.69 9.06 20.21
C ALA A 245 -16.90 8.88 19.29
N ALA A 246 -16.70 8.74 17.98
CA ALA A 246 -17.76 8.43 17.05
C ALA A 246 -18.31 7.01 17.28
N SER A 247 -19.62 6.85 17.07
CA SER A 247 -20.25 5.53 17.06
C SER A 247 -19.72 4.70 15.90
N SER A 248 -19.60 3.38 16.06
CA SER A 248 -19.26 2.47 14.96
C SER A 248 -20.28 2.49 13.81
N GLN A 249 -21.46 3.08 14.02
CA GLN A 249 -22.48 3.30 13.00
C GLN A 249 -22.31 4.63 12.24
N ASP A 250 -21.49 5.55 12.73
CA ASP A 250 -21.23 6.86 12.12
C ASP A 250 -19.85 6.87 11.43
N CYS A 251 -19.76 6.12 10.33
CA CYS A 251 -18.53 6.01 9.55
C CYS A 251 -18.05 7.36 9.05
N PHE A 252 -18.94 8.30 8.70
CA PHE A 252 -18.49 9.59 8.21
C PHE A 252 -17.66 10.31 9.28
N LYS A 253 -18.21 10.44 10.50
CA LYS A 253 -17.54 11.13 11.59
C LYS A 253 -16.27 10.42 12.07
N MET A 254 -16.25 9.08 12.05
CA MET A 254 -15.03 8.32 12.39
C MET A 254 -13.84 8.70 11.52
N PHE A 255 -14.07 8.89 10.23
CA PHE A 255 -13.02 9.04 9.22
C PHE A 255 -12.85 10.49 8.72
N ASN A 256 -13.80 11.38 9.00
CA ASN A 256 -13.82 12.73 8.44
C ASN A 256 -14.27 13.79 9.45
N PRO A 257 -13.63 14.97 9.49
CA PRO A 257 -14.09 16.10 10.28
C PRO A 257 -15.51 16.51 9.91
N VAL A 258 -16.35 16.75 10.92
CA VAL A 258 -17.76 17.18 10.75
C VAL A 258 -17.97 18.68 11.02
N ASP A 259 -16.90 19.41 11.34
CA ASP A 259 -16.91 20.84 11.58
C ASP A 259 -15.76 21.54 10.86
N PHE A 260 -15.98 22.80 10.47
CA PHE A 260 -15.00 23.59 9.70
C PHE A 260 -13.69 23.82 10.44
N THR A 261 -13.73 23.98 11.76
CA THR A 261 -12.53 24.25 12.57
C THR A 261 -11.59 23.07 12.53
N THR A 262 -12.11 21.87 12.80
CA THR A 262 -11.34 20.62 12.74
C THR A 262 -10.89 20.33 11.31
N PHE A 263 -11.76 20.53 10.32
CA PHE A 263 -11.42 20.36 8.90
C PHE A 263 -10.21 21.21 8.50
N HIS A 264 -10.25 22.52 8.74
CA HIS A 264 -9.15 23.41 8.39
C HIS A 264 -7.89 23.14 9.21
N ARG A 265 -8.02 22.78 10.49
CA ARG A 265 -6.87 22.38 11.31
C ARG A 265 -6.16 21.17 10.72
N VAL A 266 -6.89 20.10 10.40
CA VAL A 266 -6.32 18.89 9.78
C VAL A 266 -5.61 19.24 8.48
N LEU A 267 -6.24 20.01 7.58
CA LEU A 267 -5.62 20.39 6.32
C LEU A 267 -4.36 21.25 6.50
N ASN A 268 -4.36 22.19 7.43
CA ASN A 268 -3.21 23.07 7.70
C ASN A 268 -2.03 22.32 8.34
N ASP A 269 -2.31 21.54 9.39
CA ASP A 269 -1.27 20.77 10.10
C ASP A 269 -0.60 19.77 9.14
N TRP A 270 -1.41 19.01 8.40
CA TRP A 270 -0.88 17.96 7.52
C TRP A 270 -0.25 18.50 6.25
N SER A 271 -0.78 19.57 5.63
CA SER A 271 -0.08 20.20 4.50
C SER A 271 1.29 20.72 4.94
N SER A 272 1.40 21.34 6.10
CA SER A 272 2.69 21.79 6.67
C SER A 272 3.66 20.62 6.93
N SER A 273 3.14 19.47 7.36
CA SER A 273 3.90 18.23 7.52
C SER A 273 4.49 17.73 6.20
N PHE A 274 3.71 17.68 5.11
CA PHE A 274 4.20 17.27 3.79
C PHE A 274 5.28 18.22 3.24
N PHE A 275 5.13 19.52 3.42
CA PHE A 275 6.18 20.48 3.00
C PHE A 275 7.44 20.37 3.87
N THR A 276 7.32 19.94 5.12
CA THR A 276 8.48 19.57 5.95
C THR A 276 9.17 18.31 5.41
N ILE A 277 8.43 17.33 4.91
CA ILE A 277 9.01 16.17 4.20
C ILE A 277 9.75 16.62 2.95
N PHE A 278 9.18 17.51 2.15
CA PHE A 278 9.84 18.05 0.94
C PHE A 278 11.19 18.70 1.28
N LYS A 279 11.25 19.39 2.41
CA LYS A 279 12.47 20.04 2.91
C LYS A 279 13.50 19.06 3.50
N LEU A 280 13.05 18.11 4.31
CA LEU A 280 13.94 17.25 5.11
C LEU A 280 14.34 15.96 4.40
N GLY A 281 13.47 15.46 3.52
CA GLY A 281 13.62 14.19 2.81
C GLY A 281 14.97 14.03 2.11
N PRO A 282 15.39 14.95 1.22
CA PRO A 282 16.68 14.89 0.55
C PRO A 282 17.86 14.77 1.54
N ASN A 283 17.84 15.57 2.60
CA ASN A 283 18.92 15.61 3.60
C ASN A 283 18.99 14.33 4.46
N GLN A 284 17.90 13.56 4.59
CA GLN A 284 17.92 12.31 5.37
C GLN A 284 18.62 11.18 4.60
N LEU A 285 18.58 11.18 3.27
CA LEU A 285 19.20 10.15 2.44
C LEU A 285 20.63 10.48 2.03
N ASP A 286 20.98 11.76 1.86
CA ASP A 286 22.34 12.19 1.52
C ASP A 286 23.38 11.98 2.64
N GLY A 287 22.95 11.73 3.88
CA GLY A 287 23.85 11.45 5.01
C GLY A 287 24.75 10.22 4.85
N ASN A 288 24.44 9.31 3.90
CA ASN A 288 25.20 8.08 3.62
C ASN A 288 25.79 7.98 2.20
N SER A 289 25.43 8.86 1.27
CA SER A 289 25.83 8.74 -0.14
C SER A 289 27.33 8.93 -0.38
N SER A 290 28.08 9.47 0.58
CA SER A 290 29.55 9.58 0.49
C SER A 290 30.33 8.29 0.80
N LYS A 291 29.68 7.23 1.36
CA LYS A 291 30.37 5.96 1.68
C LYS A 291 29.97 4.76 0.81
N GLU A 292 28.77 4.74 0.24
CA GLU A 292 28.30 3.58 -0.54
C GLU A 292 28.50 3.73 -2.06
N MET A 293 28.66 4.95 -2.57
CA MET A 293 28.86 5.18 -4.01
C MET A 293 30.21 4.64 -4.52
N ALA A 294 31.15 4.35 -3.63
CA ALA A 294 32.43 3.72 -3.97
C ALA A 294 32.38 2.18 -4.04
N SER A 295 31.30 1.52 -3.57
CA SER A 295 31.18 0.06 -3.58
C SER A 295 30.14 -0.51 -4.55
N SER A 296 29.26 0.33 -5.12
CA SER A 296 28.22 -0.13 -6.06
C SER A 296 28.59 0.00 -7.55
N LEU A 297 29.75 0.57 -7.86
CA LEU A 297 30.23 0.75 -9.25
C LEU A 297 30.63 -0.56 -9.96
N ASP A 298 30.69 -1.70 -9.26
CA ASP A 298 31.10 -3.01 -9.81
C ASP A 298 29.96 -4.05 -9.93
N LYS A 299 28.68 -3.65 -9.86
CA LYS A 299 27.57 -4.60 -10.04
C LYS A 299 26.46 -4.10 -10.97
N PHE A 300 26.85 -3.78 -12.20
CA PHE A 300 25.92 -3.77 -13.32
C PHE A 300 25.60 -5.22 -13.73
N VAL A 301 24.46 -5.73 -13.28
CA VAL A 301 23.85 -6.96 -13.83
C VAL A 301 22.79 -6.52 -14.83
N SER A 302 22.95 -6.94 -16.09
CA SER A 302 21.99 -6.68 -17.16
C SER A 302 20.63 -7.29 -16.83
N ILE A 303 19.55 -6.61 -17.21
CA ILE A 303 18.17 -7.10 -17.04
C ILE A 303 17.95 -8.48 -17.71
N ASP A 304 18.77 -8.80 -18.73
CA ASP A 304 18.77 -10.09 -19.43
C ASP A 304 19.33 -11.23 -18.56
N GLU A 305 20.22 -10.94 -17.61
CA GLU A 305 20.83 -11.93 -16.73
C GLU A 305 19.89 -12.36 -15.58
N TYR A 306 19.01 -11.46 -15.14
CA TYR A 306 17.95 -11.77 -14.16
C TYR A 306 16.87 -12.67 -14.76
N LEU A 307 16.57 -12.49 -16.06
CA LEU A 307 15.63 -13.34 -16.80
C LEU A 307 16.26 -14.69 -17.17
N ASP A 308 17.55 -14.73 -17.55
CA ASP A 308 18.25 -15.99 -17.83
C ASP A 308 18.46 -16.82 -16.55
N GLY A 309 18.80 -16.21 -15.41
CA GLY A 309 18.94 -16.95 -14.14
C GLY A 309 17.64 -17.66 -13.70
N TYR A 310 16.49 -17.05 -13.96
CA TYR A 310 15.17 -17.63 -13.64
C TYR A 310 14.73 -18.69 -14.65
N LEU A 311 15.25 -18.66 -15.89
CA LEU A 311 14.94 -19.62 -16.96
C LEU A 311 15.96 -20.78 -17.07
N VAL A 312 17.17 -20.63 -16.52
CA VAL A 312 18.25 -21.64 -16.62
C VAL A 312 18.05 -22.81 -15.65
N GLU A 313 17.36 -22.62 -14.51
CA GLU A 313 17.20 -23.70 -13.51
C GLU A 313 16.13 -24.76 -13.83
N ARG A 314 15.40 -24.66 -14.95
CA ARG A 314 14.45 -25.74 -15.36
C ARG A 314 14.47 -26.03 -16.85
N ARG A 315 15.61 -26.47 -17.38
CA ARG A 315 15.62 -27.29 -18.61
C ARG A 315 15.29 -28.74 -18.27
N ASN A 316 14.11 -29.18 -18.69
CA ASN A 316 13.76 -30.61 -18.72
C ASN A 316 14.35 -31.28 -19.97
N ARG A 317 14.58 -32.60 -19.92
CA ARG A 317 15.44 -33.42 -20.84
C ARG A 317 15.14 -33.40 -22.35
N TYR A 318 14.17 -32.62 -22.83
CA TYR A 318 13.85 -32.50 -24.25
C TYR A 318 13.74 -31.02 -24.62
N GLY A 319 14.81 -30.48 -25.23
CA GLY A 319 15.00 -29.06 -25.50
C GLY A 319 13.99 -28.43 -26.46
N LYS A 320 12.77 -28.14 -25.99
CA LYS A 320 11.85 -27.20 -26.63
C LYS A 320 11.66 -25.97 -25.75
N LYS A 321 11.82 -24.78 -26.35
CA LYS A 321 11.41 -23.50 -25.75
C LYS A 321 9.89 -23.53 -25.56
N MET A 322 9.42 -23.35 -24.33
CA MET A 322 8.01 -23.10 -24.02
C MET A 322 7.80 -21.60 -23.89
N GLU A 323 6.78 -21.08 -24.56
CA GLU A 323 6.38 -19.68 -24.44
C GLU A 323 5.74 -19.41 -23.07
N VAL A 324 5.78 -18.16 -22.60
CA VAL A 324 5.34 -17.73 -21.26
C VAL A 324 3.89 -18.16 -20.94
N LEU A 325 3.04 -18.27 -21.96
CA LEU A 325 1.66 -18.77 -21.85
C LEU A 325 1.57 -20.26 -21.51
N ASP A 326 2.49 -21.09 -22.01
CA ASP A 326 2.51 -22.53 -21.74
C ASP A 326 3.01 -22.83 -20.31
N VAL A 327 3.92 -22.01 -19.77
CA VAL A 327 4.39 -22.14 -18.38
C VAL A 327 3.27 -21.81 -17.39
N GLY A 328 2.54 -20.70 -17.62
CA GLY A 328 1.37 -20.35 -16.80
C GLY A 328 0.27 -21.41 -16.85
N MET A 329 0.02 -22.01 -18.02
CA MET A 329 -0.93 -23.11 -18.18
C MET A 329 -0.46 -24.41 -17.50
N GLN A 330 0.84 -24.67 -17.43
CA GLN A 330 1.40 -25.85 -16.76
C GLN A 330 1.38 -25.73 -15.24
N GLU A 331 1.59 -24.52 -14.70
CA GLU A 331 1.40 -24.24 -13.28
C GLU A 331 -0.06 -24.37 -12.87
N ILE A 332 -1.00 -23.80 -13.64
CA ILE A 332 -2.45 -23.97 -13.41
C ILE A 332 -2.84 -25.46 -13.42
N ARG A 333 -2.31 -26.26 -14.34
CA ARG A 333 -2.54 -27.72 -14.36
C ARG A 333 -1.95 -28.45 -13.16
N THR A 334 -0.81 -27.98 -12.64
CA THR A 334 -0.17 -28.55 -11.45
C THR A 334 -0.98 -28.23 -10.20
N TYR A 335 -1.42 -26.97 -10.04
CA TYR A 335 -2.34 -26.57 -8.98
C TYR A 335 -3.67 -27.32 -9.06
N PHE A 336 -4.21 -27.53 -10.26
CA PHE A 336 -5.45 -28.29 -10.45
C PHE A 336 -5.28 -29.78 -10.08
N ARG A 337 -4.12 -30.39 -10.39
CA ARG A 337 -3.80 -31.77 -9.97
C ARG A 337 -3.63 -31.88 -8.45
N LEU A 338 -2.95 -30.93 -7.81
CA LEU A 338 -2.80 -30.89 -6.36
C LEU A 338 -4.14 -30.66 -5.65
N PHE A 339 -4.99 -29.81 -6.22
CA PHE A 339 -6.36 -29.59 -5.74
C PHE A 339 -7.20 -30.88 -5.82
N LEU A 340 -7.19 -31.58 -6.96
CA LEU A 340 -7.85 -32.88 -7.12
C LEU A 340 -7.32 -33.93 -6.15
N LEU A 341 -5.99 -34.02 -5.97
CA LEU A 341 -5.38 -34.93 -5.02
C LEU A 341 -5.83 -34.63 -3.59
N SER A 342 -5.87 -33.35 -3.21
CA SER A 342 -6.34 -32.91 -1.88
C SER A 342 -7.83 -33.23 -1.66
N SER A 343 -8.65 -33.09 -2.70
CA SER A 343 -10.08 -33.39 -2.65
C SER A 343 -10.33 -34.89 -2.52
N VAL A 344 -9.56 -35.73 -3.21
CA VAL A 344 -9.62 -37.19 -3.09
C VAL A 344 -9.17 -37.64 -1.69
N LEU A 345 -8.09 -37.07 -1.15
CA LEU A 345 -7.63 -37.36 0.22
C LEU A 345 -8.66 -36.95 1.28
N LEU A 346 -9.32 -35.79 1.10
CA LEU A 346 -10.42 -35.35 1.96
C LEU A 346 -11.62 -36.30 1.87
N LEU A 347 -11.96 -36.78 0.67
CA LEU A 347 -13.01 -37.78 0.48
C LEU A 347 -12.68 -39.10 1.19
N PHE A 348 -11.44 -39.58 1.08
CA PHE A 348 -10.97 -40.78 1.77
C PHE A 348 -11.01 -40.62 3.30
N MET A 349 -10.61 -39.46 3.83
CA MET A 349 -10.70 -39.18 5.27
C MET A 349 -12.15 -39.12 5.74
N PHE A 350 -13.06 -38.57 4.94
CA PHE A 350 -14.49 -38.50 5.24
C PHE A 350 -15.14 -39.90 5.22
N CYS A 351 -14.84 -40.72 4.20
CA CYS A 351 -15.30 -42.11 4.12
C CYS A 351 -14.74 -42.98 5.26
N SER A 352 -13.49 -42.76 5.67
CA SER A 352 -12.86 -43.46 6.79
C SER A 352 -13.50 -43.10 8.15
N ARG A 353 -13.93 -41.84 8.33
CA ARG A 353 -14.67 -41.40 9.51
C ARG A 353 -16.07 -42.00 9.58
N ILE A 354 -16.78 -42.10 8.45
CA ILE A 354 -18.11 -42.74 8.37
C ILE A 354 -18.01 -44.26 8.61
N ALA A 355 -16.95 -44.91 8.12
CA ALA A 355 -16.71 -46.33 8.38
C ALA A 355 -16.45 -46.61 9.87
N ARG A 356 -15.73 -45.71 10.57
CA ARG A 356 -15.50 -45.83 12.02
C ARG A 356 -16.77 -45.58 12.85
N SER A 357 -17.68 -44.69 12.43
CA SER A 357 -18.94 -44.45 13.18
C SER A 357 -19.96 -45.57 13.04
N LYS A 358 -19.91 -46.37 11.95
CA LYS A 358 -20.76 -47.55 11.78
C LYS A 358 -20.30 -48.77 12.58
N SER A 359 -19.05 -48.82 13.02
CA SER A 359 -18.49 -49.95 13.78
C SER A 359 -18.68 -49.84 15.30
N SER A 360 -19.30 -48.77 15.78
CA SER A 360 -19.55 -48.49 17.21
C SER A 360 -21.05 -48.41 17.51
N ARG A 361 -21.83 -49.41 17.11
CA ARG A 361 -23.16 -49.67 17.68
C ARG A 361 -23.02 -50.76 18.76
N PRO A 362 -23.45 -50.53 20.02
CA PRO A 362 -23.43 -51.57 21.03
C PRO A 362 -24.44 -52.66 20.66
N ILE A 363 -23.99 -53.92 20.69
CA ILE A 363 -24.83 -55.09 20.55
C ILE A 363 -25.68 -55.20 21.82
N VAL A 364 -26.98 -54.94 21.72
CA VAL A 364 -27.94 -55.29 22.75
C VAL A 364 -28.17 -56.80 22.66
N SER A 365 -27.69 -57.53 23.66
CA SER A 365 -27.93 -58.96 23.82
C SER A 365 -29.39 -59.21 24.19
N ALA A 366 -30.11 -59.94 23.34
CA ALA A 366 -31.38 -60.56 23.69
C ALA A 366 -31.13 -61.78 24.59
N LEU A 367 -31.80 -61.82 25.75
CA LEU A 367 -31.89 -62.99 26.61
C LEU A 367 -33.02 -63.91 26.12
N PRO A 368 -32.83 -65.24 26.04
CA PRO A 368 -33.93 -66.18 25.84
C PRO A 368 -34.36 -66.89 27.13
N VAL A 369 -35.69 -66.96 27.29
CA VAL A 369 -36.56 -67.82 28.15
C VAL A 369 -36.40 -67.71 29.66
#